data_AF-A0AAW8TSB3-F1
#
_entry.id   AF-A0AAW8TSB3-F1
#
_cell.length_a   1.000
_cell.length_b   1.000
_cell.length_c   1.000
_cell.angle_alpha   90.00
_cell.angle_beta   90.00
_cell.angle_gamma   90.00
#
_symmetry.space_group_name_H-M   'P 1'
#
loop_
_entity.id
_entity.type
_entity.pdbx_description
1 polymer ?
#
loop_
_entity_poly.entity_id
_entity_poly.type
_entity_poly.pdbx_seq_one_letter_code
_entity_poly.pdbx_strand_id
1 'polypeptide(L)'
;MGDLIQRIRTDWHFLIIAVTTAAIGLNFLAHPGLLEDHSAYAFIVNVLDDAVFSVPIVIGGGVGVILFVLGKKQFRATFLVFYQFVWMILLLAYVWRVINGYPNSTWIMALCINVMVFLVALWGEEDG
;
A
#
# COMPACT_ATOMS: atom_id res chain seq x y z
N MET A 1 -24.35 11.07 8.13
CA MET A 1 -23.24 10.96 9.09
C MET A 1 -23.21 9.63 9.84
N GLY A 2 -24.34 9.11 10.35
CA GLY A 2 -24.35 7.83 11.10
C GLY A 2 -23.77 6.62 10.35
N ASP A 3 -24.10 6.49 9.06
CA ASP A 3 -23.63 5.36 8.23
C ASP A 3 -22.11 5.38 7.97
N LEU A 4 -21.52 6.57 7.77
CA LEU A 4 -20.06 6.71 7.62
C LEU A 4 -19.32 6.34 8.90
N ILE A 5 -19.81 6.78 10.06
CA ILE A 5 -19.20 6.48 11.37
C ILE A 5 -19.26 4.98 11.65
N GLN A 6 -20.37 4.33 11.30
CA GLN A 6 -20.51 2.87 11.41
C GLN A 6 -19.52 2.15 10.51
N ARG A 7 -19.37 2.59 9.25
CA ARG A 7 -18.37 2.03 8.30
C ARG A 7 -16.94 2.21 8.80
N ILE A 8 -16.59 3.37 9.35
CA ILE A 8 -15.29 3.58 9.98
C ILE A 8 -15.11 2.59 11.12
N ARG A 9 -16.10 2.42 11.99
CA ARG A 9 -15.96 1.48 13.12
C ARG A 9 -15.73 0.04 12.68
N THR A 10 -16.37 -0.41 11.61
CA THR A 10 -16.27 -1.80 11.15
C THR A 10 -15.08 -2.05 10.22
N ASP A 11 -14.81 -1.12 9.30
CA ASP A 11 -13.89 -1.30 8.17
C ASP A 11 -12.68 -0.35 8.23
N TRP A 12 -12.36 0.26 9.39
CA TRP A 12 -11.23 1.20 9.53
C TRP A 12 -9.89 0.61 9.07
N HIS A 13 -9.67 -0.69 9.22
CA HIS A 13 -8.44 -1.35 8.79
C HIS A 13 -8.20 -1.18 7.27
N PHE A 14 -9.27 -1.37 6.47
CA PHE A 14 -9.20 -1.18 5.03
C PHE A 14 -8.91 0.27 4.68
N LEU A 15 -9.55 1.21 5.40
CA LEU A 15 -9.30 2.63 5.22
C LEU A 15 -7.83 3.00 5.51
N ILE A 16 -7.25 2.49 6.60
CA ILE A 16 -5.84 2.75 6.93
C ILE A 16 -4.91 2.22 5.84
N ILE A 17 -5.15 0.99 5.34
CA ILE A 17 -4.35 0.42 4.26
C ILE A 17 -4.44 1.31 3.01
N ALA A 18 -5.66 1.70 2.60
CA ALA A 18 -5.88 2.52 1.41
C ALA A 18 -5.24 3.91 1.53
N VAL A 19 -5.41 4.57 2.68
CA VAL A 19 -4.82 5.90 2.95
C VAL A 19 -3.30 5.82 3.00
N THR A 20 -2.74 4.82 3.68
CA THR A 20 -1.29 4.65 3.77
C THR A 20 -0.69 4.37 2.39
N THR A 21 -1.36 3.54 1.58
CA THR A 21 -0.95 3.27 0.20
C THR A 21 -0.97 4.54 -0.65
N ALA A 22 -2.04 5.33 -0.57
CA ALA A 22 -2.13 6.61 -1.29
C ALA A 22 -1.02 7.58 -0.83
N ALA A 23 -0.78 7.69 0.48
CA ALA A 23 0.23 8.58 1.05
C ALA A 23 1.65 8.19 0.61
N ILE A 24 1.96 6.89 0.56
CA ILE A 24 3.25 6.40 0.07
C ILE A 24 3.42 6.68 -1.43
N GLY A 25 2.38 6.44 -2.24
CA GLY A 25 2.41 6.79 -3.65
C GLY A 25 2.65 8.29 -3.86
N LEU A 26 1.98 9.14 -3.08
CA LEU A 26 2.16 10.60 -3.14
C LEU A 26 3.56 11.01 -2.70
N ASN A 27 4.14 10.33 -1.71
CA ASN A 27 5.51 10.58 -1.27
C ASN A 27 6.52 10.28 -2.39
N PHE A 28 6.34 9.19 -3.13
CA PHE A 28 7.18 8.89 -4.30
C PHE A 28 7.05 9.93 -5.42
N LEU A 29 5.84 10.47 -5.65
CA LEU A 29 5.65 11.56 -6.62
C LEU A 29 6.27 12.88 -6.17
N ALA A 30 6.22 13.19 -4.87
CA ALA A 30 6.73 14.44 -4.31
C ALA A 30 8.27 14.46 -4.16
N HIS A 31 8.89 13.30 -4.02
CA HIS A 31 10.35 13.14 -3.88
C HIS A 31 10.89 12.20 -4.97
N PRO A 32 10.95 12.66 -6.22
CA PRO A 32 11.55 11.90 -7.31
C PRO A 32 13.01 11.59 -6.96
N GLY A 33 13.45 10.34 -7.18
CA GLY A 33 14.79 9.89 -6.81
C GLY A 33 14.90 9.22 -5.44
N LEU A 34 13.83 9.11 -4.64
CA LEU A 34 13.82 8.25 -3.44
C LEU A 34 14.19 6.78 -3.75
N LEU A 35 13.90 6.36 -4.97
CA LEU A 35 14.23 5.05 -5.51
C LEU A 35 15.59 5.08 -6.23
N GLU A 36 15.93 6.14 -6.98
CA GLU A 36 17.20 6.23 -7.72
C GLU A 36 18.45 6.50 -6.85
N ASP A 37 18.40 7.36 -5.83
CA ASP A 37 19.58 7.85 -5.09
C ASP A 37 20.30 6.79 -4.25
N HIS A 38 19.71 5.59 -4.13
CA HIS A 38 20.31 4.49 -3.42
C HIS A 38 20.26 3.26 -4.31
N SER A 39 21.43 2.90 -4.85
CA SER A 39 21.76 1.72 -5.69
C SER A 39 21.07 0.39 -5.37
N ALA A 40 20.37 0.28 -4.24
CA ALA A 40 19.45 -0.79 -3.87
C ALA A 40 18.30 -1.00 -4.87
N TYR A 41 17.83 0.03 -5.58
CA TYR A 41 16.71 -0.15 -6.51
C TYR A 41 17.11 -0.44 -7.95
N ALA A 42 18.40 -0.67 -8.27
CA ALA A 42 18.83 -0.96 -9.64
C ALA A 42 18.07 -2.12 -10.32
N PHE A 43 17.52 -3.07 -9.55
CA PHE A 43 16.66 -4.14 -10.04
C PHE A 43 15.24 -3.67 -10.43
N ILE A 44 14.71 -2.65 -9.73
CA ILE A 44 13.39 -2.06 -9.98
C ILE A 44 13.50 -0.90 -10.97
N VAL A 45 14.49 -0.01 -10.85
CA VAL A 45 14.74 1.17 -11.70
C VAL A 45 15.04 0.78 -13.16
N ASN A 46 15.64 -0.40 -13.41
CA ASN A 46 15.81 -0.89 -14.78
C ASN A 46 14.51 -1.42 -15.43
N VAL A 47 13.45 -1.65 -14.66
CA VAL A 47 12.20 -2.28 -15.13
C VAL A 47 10.99 -1.36 -14.96
N LEU A 48 11.02 -0.42 -14.02
CA LEU A 48 9.91 0.42 -13.60
C LEU A 48 10.43 1.82 -13.30
N ASP A 49 10.14 2.75 -14.21
CA ASP A 49 10.30 4.20 -14.01
C ASP A 49 9.49 4.64 -12.77
N ASP A 50 10.05 5.55 -11.96
CA ASP A 50 9.48 6.02 -10.68
C ASP A 50 8.04 6.52 -10.86
N ALA A 51 7.75 7.17 -11.99
CA ALA A 51 6.41 7.63 -12.34
C ALA A 51 5.45 6.47 -12.69
N VAL A 52 5.96 5.42 -13.34
CA VAL A 52 5.17 4.25 -13.75
C VAL A 52 4.77 3.41 -12.54
N PHE A 53 5.60 3.37 -11.48
CA PHE A 53 5.29 2.66 -10.25
C PHE A 53 4.43 3.48 -9.27
N SER A 54 4.70 4.77 -9.12
CA SER A 54 4.01 5.63 -8.13
C SER A 54 2.58 5.99 -8.53
N VAL A 55 2.30 6.22 -9.81
CA VAL A 55 0.97 6.63 -10.29
C VAL A 55 -0.10 5.57 -10.01
N PRO A 56 0.10 4.26 -10.33
CA PRO A 56 -0.86 3.22 -9.97
C PRO A 56 -1.10 3.08 -8.46
N ILE A 57 -0.08 3.35 -7.63
CA ILE A 57 -0.19 3.27 -6.17
C ILE A 57 -1.08 4.40 -5.64
N VAL A 58 -0.89 5.63 -6.13
CA VAL A 58 -1.74 6.77 -5.75
C VAL A 58 -3.17 6.55 -6.20
N ILE A 59 -3.38 6.13 -7.45
CA ILE A 59 -4.72 5.86 -7.98
C ILE A 59 -5.36 4.71 -7.20
N GLY A 60 -4.65 3.61 -6.97
CA GLY A 60 -5.17 2.45 -6.23
C GLY A 60 -5.50 2.76 -4.77
N GLY A 61 -4.68 3.57 -4.09
CA GLY A 61 -4.99 4.06 -2.75
C GLY A 61 -6.21 4.99 -2.74
N GLY A 62 -6.23 5.98 -3.65
CA GLY A 62 -7.31 6.96 -3.75
C GLY A 62 -8.65 6.34 -4.13
N VAL A 63 -8.68 5.45 -5.11
CA VAL A 63 -9.89 4.71 -5.52
C VAL A 63 -10.39 3.84 -4.36
N GLY A 64 -9.49 3.18 -3.60
CA GLY A 64 -9.90 2.42 -2.42
C GLY A 64 -10.56 3.28 -1.36
N VAL A 65 -10.04 4.48 -1.08
CA VAL A 65 -10.67 5.44 -0.15
C VAL A 65 -12.05 5.86 -0.67
N ILE A 66 -12.17 6.18 -1.95
CA ILE A 66 -13.47 6.56 -2.56
C ILE A 66 -14.48 5.43 -2.44
N LEU A 67 -14.09 4.20 -2.78
CA LEU A 67 -14.97 3.03 -2.72
C LEU A 67 -15.39 2.69 -1.29
N PHE A 68 -14.51 2.91 -0.31
CA PHE A 68 -14.84 2.82 1.11
C PHE A 68 -15.90 3.85 1.50
N VAL A 69 -15.72 5.12 1.13
CA VAL A 69 -16.69 6.19 1.41
C VAL A 69 -18.05 5.88 0.78
N LEU A 70 -18.05 5.35 -0.45
CA LEU A 70 -19.26 4.93 -1.16
C LEU A 70 -19.87 3.62 -0.64
N GLY A 71 -19.19 2.89 0.26
CA GLY A 71 -19.66 1.62 0.84
C GLY A 71 -19.69 0.46 -0.16
N LYS A 72 -18.88 0.51 -1.23
CA LYS A 72 -18.86 -0.49 -2.29
C LYS A 72 -17.99 -1.69 -1.92
N LYS A 73 -18.49 -2.53 -1.00
CA LYS A 73 -17.78 -3.71 -0.47
C LYS A 73 -17.40 -4.75 -1.54
N GLN A 74 -18.10 -4.81 -2.66
CA GLN A 74 -17.84 -5.75 -3.76
C GLN A 74 -16.40 -5.69 -4.31
N PHE A 75 -15.73 -4.54 -4.21
CA PHE A 75 -14.36 -4.35 -4.71
C PHE A 75 -13.30 -4.58 -3.63
N ARG A 76 -13.70 -4.81 -2.37
CA ARG A 76 -12.78 -4.91 -1.22
C ARG A 76 -11.74 -6.00 -1.44
N ALA A 77 -12.17 -7.20 -1.84
CA ALA A 77 -11.26 -8.33 -2.09
C ALA A 77 -10.23 -8.00 -3.19
N THR A 78 -10.66 -7.42 -4.30
CA THR A 78 -9.78 -7.01 -5.40
C THR A 78 -8.73 -5.99 -4.93
N PHE A 79 -9.14 -4.99 -4.14
CA PHE A 79 -8.22 -4.00 -3.60
C PHE A 79 -7.26 -4.58 -2.56
N LEU A 80 -7.70 -5.52 -1.72
CA LEU A 80 -6.80 -6.21 -0.78
C LEU A 80 -5.71 -7.00 -1.52
N VAL A 81 -6.05 -7.71 -2.61
CA VAL A 81 -5.06 -8.38 -3.46
C VAL A 81 -4.09 -7.37 -4.07
N PHE A 82 -4.60 -6.25 -4.59
CA PHE A 82 -3.76 -5.18 -5.12
C PHE A 82 -2.82 -4.59 -4.06
N TYR A 83 -3.32 -4.29 -2.86
CA TYR A 83 -2.51 -3.78 -1.77
C TYR A 83 -1.47 -4.80 -1.32
N GLN A 84 -1.83 -6.08 -1.20
CA GLN A 84 -0.88 -7.14 -0.88
C GLN A 84 0.27 -7.18 -1.89
N PHE A 85 -0.05 -7.11 -3.18
CA PHE A 85 0.95 -7.12 -4.24
C PHE A 85 1.89 -5.91 -4.16
N VAL A 86 1.34 -4.70 -4.03
CA VAL A 86 2.12 -3.46 -3.92
C VAL A 86 3.05 -3.50 -2.70
N TRP A 87 2.50 -3.86 -1.53
CA TRP A 87 3.27 -3.88 -0.29
C TRP A 87 4.31 -5.01 -0.25
N MET A 88 4.07 -6.14 -0.92
CA MET A 88 5.08 -7.19 -1.09
C MET A 88 6.28 -6.69 -1.90
N ILE A 89 6.04 -6.00 -3.02
CA ILE A 89 7.12 -5.42 -3.83
C ILE A 89 7.93 -4.42 -3.02
N LEU A 90 7.25 -3.53 -2.29
CA LEU A 90 7.90 -2.55 -1.42
C LEU A 90 8.72 -3.21 -0.30
N LEU A 91 8.18 -4.25 0.33
CA LEU A 91 8.89 -5.01 1.36
C LEU A 91 10.19 -5.60 0.81
N LEU A 92 10.12 -6.29 -0.33
CA LEU A 92 11.29 -6.87 -0.98
C LEU A 92 12.34 -5.80 -1.30
N ALA A 93 11.90 -4.66 -1.84
CA ALA A 93 12.78 -3.56 -2.17
C ALA A 93 13.48 -2.96 -0.93
N TYR A 94 12.73 -2.75 0.16
CA TYR A 94 13.31 -2.22 1.40
C TYR A 94 14.21 -3.23 2.12
N VAL A 95 13.86 -4.51 2.14
CA VAL A 95 14.71 -5.56 2.70
C VAL A 95 16.03 -5.66 1.93
N TRP A 96 15.96 -5.62 0.60
CA TRP A 96 17.16 -5.60 -0.24
C TRP A 96 18.08 -4.40 0.07
N ARG A 97 17.50 -3.23 0.33
CA ARG A 97 18.24 -2.04 0.76
C ARG A 97 18.97 -2.23 2.09
N VAL A 98 18.32 -2.86 3.07
CA VAL A 98 18.94 -3.19 4.36
C VAL A 98 20.12 -4.15 4.19
N ILE A 99 19.96 -5.19 3.37
CA ILE A 99 21.03 -6.17 3.08
C ILE A 99 22.24 -5.50 2.42
N ASN A 100 22.02 -4.49 1.58
CA ASN A 100 23.08 -3.71 0.93
C ASN A 100 23.71 -2.63 1.83
N GLY A 101 23.45 -2.65 3.14
CA GLY A 101 24.12 -1.77 4.11
C GLY A 101 23.48 -0.39 4.28
N TYR A 102 22.26 -0.18 3.78
CA TYR A 102 21.49 1.05 3.99
C TYR A 102 20.36 0.79 4.98
N PRO A 103 20.61 0.87 6.31
CA PRO A 103 19.58 0.64 7.30
C PRO A 103 18.45 1.66 7.18
N ASN A 104 17.22 1.17 7.05
CA ASN A 104 16.00 1.96 7.16
C ASN A 104 14.98 1.20 8.02
N SER A 105 13.98 1.89 8.57
CA SER A 105 12.86 1.28 9.29
C SER A 105 11.68 0.94 8.38
N THR A 106 11.72 1.37 7.12
CA THR A 106 10.61 1.28 6.17
C THR A 106 10.25 -0.16 5.80
N TRP A 107 11.21 -1.09 5.83
CA TRP A 107 10.91 -2.53 5.64
C TRP A 107 10.03 -3.10 6.76
N ILE A 108 10.19 -2.62 8.00
CA ILE A 108 9.36 -3.05 9.14
C ILE A 108 7.92 -2.58 8.91
N MET A 109 7.75 -1.33 8.52
CA MET A 109 6.43 -0.78 8.18
C MET A 109 5.78 -1.57 7.04
N ALA A 110 6.52 -1.86 5.97
CA ALA A 110 6.02 -2.65 4.85
C ALA A 110 5.63 -4.06 5.29
N LEU A 111 6.41 -4.70 6.17
CA LEU A 111 6.08 -6.00 6.74
C LEU A 111 4.78 -5.94 7.56
N CYS A 112 4.64 -4.95 8.45
CA CYS A 112 3.43 -4.77 9.26
C CYS A 112 2.19 -4.58 8.39
N ILE A 113 2.28 -3.80 7.31
CA ILE A 113 1.15 -3.56 6.42
C ILE A 113 0.81 -4.82 5.60
N ASN A 114 1.80 -5.58 5.14
CA ASN A 114 1.55 -6.88 4.50
C ASN A 114 0.82 -7.84 5.43
N VAL A 115 1.24 -7.94 6.69
CA VAL A 115 0.56 -8.78 7.69
C VAL A 115 -0.86 -8.26 7.92
N MET A 116 -1.05 -6.95 8.01
CA MET A 116 -2.37 -6.34 8.18
C MET A 116 -3.30 -6.65 7.01
N VAL A 117 -2.85 -6.50 5.76
CA VAL A 117 -3.63 -6.83 4.56
C VAL A 117 -4.01 -8.30 4.56
N PHE A 118 -3.07 -9.19 4.88
CA PHE A 118 -3.32 -10.63 4.98
C PHE A 118 -4.37 -10.97 6.06
N LEU A 119 -4.24 -10.41 7.26
CA LEU A 119 -5.21 -10.64 8.34
C LEU A 119 -6.60 -10.08 8.01
N VAL A 120 -6.66 -8.91 7.37
CA VAL A 120 -7.92 -8.30 6.92
C VAL A 120 -8.57 -9.11 5.80
N ALA A 121 -7.78 -9.75 4.94
CA ALA A 121 -8.29 -10.67 3.92
C ALA A 121 -8.79 -11.98 4.54
N LEU A 122 -8.04 -12.55 5.50
CA LEU A 122 -8.40 -13.79 6.18
C LEU A 122 -9.65 -13.68 7.04
N TRP A 123 -9.79 -12.58 7.80
CA TRP A 123 -10.91 -12.36 8.70
C TRP A 123 -12.05 -11.55 8.06
N GLY A 124 -11.81 -10.94 6.90
CA GLY A 124 -12.79 -10.12 6.20
C GLY A 124 -13.90 -10.91 5.50
N GLU A 125 -13.79 -12.24 5.40
CA GLU A 125 -14.80 -13.13 4.83
C GLU A 125 -15.93 -13.48 5.79
N GLU A 126 -15.80 -13.20 7.11
CA GLU A 126 -16.85 -13.53 8.09
C GLU A 126 -18.06 -12.58 8.07
N ASP A 127 -17.96 -11.45 7.37
CA ASP A 127 -19.00 -10.40 7.29
C ASP A 127 -19.75 -10.36 5.93
N GLY A 128 -19.57 -11.39 5.09
CA GLY A 128 -20.18 -11.53 3.75
C GLY A 128 -21.53 -12.22 3.74
#